data_AF-A0A7V8X7K8-F1
#
_entry.id   AF-A0A7V8X7K8-F1
#
_cell.length_a   1.000
_cell.length_b   1.000
_cell.length_c   1.000
_cell.angle_alpha   90.00
_cell.angle_beta   90.00
_cell.angle_gamma   90.00
#
_symmetry.space_group_name_H-M   'P 1'
#
loop_
_entity.id
_entity.type
_entity.pdbx_description
1 polymer ?
#
loop_
_entity_poly.entity_id
_entity_poly.type
_entity_poly.pdbx_seq_one_letter_code
_entity_poly.pdbx_strand_id
1 'polypeptide(L)'
;MTRRFQIEDEHGRRTQVSERRFVHMRHCHLAGLEITIQAENWSGQFQMKSSIDGRVINGLVESDEDLNNEHLDPIATSVDPNGNPWLKVRTKQSRVEIDVATRTNITINGVSSEQAPETHESSDQIGQTTTLDVAEEDTVAIQKIAAVFTSRDPAISESGLAARAAVANAPDFKTLLRSHSAAWELLWQRCDVALEDGDVDTQLIVRLHLFHLLQMASAHTRNLDVGTLARGLTGEAYHGHIFW
;
A
#
# COMPACT_ATOMS: atom_id res chain seq x y z
N MET A 1 -9.04 4.40 1.95
CA MET A 1 -8.81 5.49 2.94
C MET A 1 -8.46 6.77 2.18
N THR A 2 -8.96 7.91 2.62
CA THR A 2 -8.60 9.24 2.11
C THR A 2 -8.19 10.14 3.25
N ARG A 3 -7.12 10.92 3.06
CA ARG A 3 -6.62 11.91 4.03
C ARG A 3 -6.39 13.23 3.30
N ARG A 4 -6.77 14.35 3.90
CA ARG A 4 -6.51 15.70 3.38
C ARG A 4 -6.01 16.58 4.51
N PHE A 5 -4.96 17.34 4.24
CA PHE A 5 -4.35 18.24 5.21
C PHE A 5 -3.57 19.32 4.48
N GLN A 6 -3.23 20.38 5.20
CA GLN A 6 -2.39 21.48 4.73
C GLN A 6 -1.19 21.57 5.66
N ILE A 7 -0.02 21.80 5.08
CA ILE A 7 1.22 22.03 5.81
C ILE A 7 1.65 23.47 5.54
N GLU A 8 2.06 24.18 6.58
CA GLU A 8 2.82 25.42 6.47
C GLU A 8 4.19 25.18 7.09
N ASP A 9 5.26 25.52 6.37
CA ASP A 9 6.62 25.38 6.89
C ASP A 9 7.13 26.66 7.58
N GLU A 10 8.35 26.61 8.09
CA GLU A 10 8.97 27.75 8.80
C GLU A 10 9.17 29.00 7.92
N HIS A 11 9.06 28.88 6.60
CA HIS A 11 9.17 29.97 5.64
C HIS A 11 7.79 30.51 5.20
N GLY A 12 6.70 30.02 5.79
CA GLY A 12 5.32 30.41 5.44
C GLY A 12 4.83 29.81 4.12
N ARG A 13 5.52 28.79 3.59
CA ARG A 13 5.10 28.09 2.37
C ARG A 13 3.99 27.10 2.71
N ARG A 14 2.83 27.28 2.09
CA ARG A 14 1.65 26.45 2.26
C ARG A 14 1.53 25.41 1.16
N THR A 15 1.24 24.19 1.57
CA THR A 15 1.11 23.04 0.69
C THR A 15 -0.14 22.26 1.05
N GLN A 16 -1.07 22.15 0.11
CA GLN A 16 -2.23 21.28 0.27
C GLN A 16 -1.87 19.85 -0.15
N VAL A 17 -2.20 18.87 0.69
CA VAL A 17 -1.94 17.45 0.42
C VAL A 17 -3.24 16.66 0.50
N SER A 18 -3.52 15.88 -0.54
CA SER A 18 -4.60 14.89 -0.58
C SER A 18 -4.04 13.52 -0.88
N GLU A 19 -4.34 12.54 -0.04
CA GLU A 19 -3.90 11.15 -0.18
C GLU A 19 -5.10 10.22 -0.33
N ARG A 20 -4.99 9.25 -1.24
CA ARG A 20 -5.92 8.13 -1.39
C ARG A 20 -5.15 6.83 -1.44
N ARG A 21 -5.55 5.85 -0.63
CA ARG A 21 -4.93 4.51 -0.65
C ARG A 21 -5.93 3.37 -0.49
N PHE A 22 -5.60 2.24 -1.10
CA PHE A 22 -6.37 1.00 -0.99
C PHE A 22 -5.47 -0.23 -1.19
N VAL A 23 -5.87 -1.34 -0.57
CA VAL A 23 -5.46 -2.70 -0.98
C VAL A 23 -6.60 -3.26 -1.82
N HIS A 24 -6.31 -3.78 -3.00
CA HIS A 24 -7.33 -4.06 -4.00
C HIS A 24 -8.19 -5.27 -3.60
N MET A 25 -9.52 -5.10 -3.50
CA MET A 25 -10.41 -6.14 -2.99
C MET A 25 -10.50 -7.37 -3.90
N ARG A 26 -10.46 -7.20 -5.22
CA ARG A 26 -10.40 -8.31 -6.20
C ARG A 26 -9.00 -8.85 -6.51
N HIS A 27 -7.98 -8.00 -6.58
CA HIS A 27 -6.61 -8.39 -6.90
C HIS A 27 -5.78 -8.29 -5.61
N CYS A 28 -5.83 -9.31 -4.76
CA CYS A 28 -5.28 -9.30 -3.39
C CYS A 28 -3.80 -8.90 -3.29
N HIS A 29 -3.02 -9.12 -4.34
CA HIS A 29 -1.60 -8.75 -4.38
C HIS A 29 -1.36 -7.26 -4.67
N LEU A 30 -2.34 -6.50 -5.17
CA LEU A 30 -2.16 -5.12 -5.60
C LEU A 30 -2.63 -4.11 -4.55
N ALA A 31 -1.84 -3.07 -4.36
CA ALA A 31 -2.20 -1.88 -3.61
C ALA A 31 -1.93 -0.62 -4.42
N GLY A 32 -2.75 0.40 -4.21
CA GLY A 32 -2.60 1.71 -4.83
C GLY A 32 -2.48 2.80 -3.78
N LEU A 33 -1.60 3.77 -4.03
CA LEU A 33 -1.45 5.03 -3.32
C LEU A 33 -1.41 6.16 -4.34
N GLU A 34 -2.21 7.19 -4.12
CA GLU A 34 -2.13 8.45 -4.85
C GLU A 34 -1.98 9.58 -3.85
N ILE A 35 -1.03 10.47 -4.11
CA ILE A 35 -0.81 11.69 -3.36
C ILE A 35 -0.86 12.86 -4.35
N THR A 36 -1.71 13.84 -4.07
CA THR A 36 -1.78 15.12 -4.78
C THR A 36 -1.25 16.21 -3.87
N ILE A 37 -0.35 17.03 -4.40
CA ILE A 37 0.32 18.12 -3.71
C ILE A 37 0.07 19.39 -4.53
N GLN A 38 -0.47 20.42 -3.90
CA GLN A 38 -0.65 21.74 -4.51
C GLN A 38 0.28 22.74 -3.83
N ALA A 39 1.08 23.45 -4.62
CA ALA A 39 2.01 24.48 -4.16
C ALA A 39 1.28 25.84 -4.06
N GLU A 40 0.60 26.13 -2.95
CA GLU A 40 -0.35 27.26 -2.87
C GLU A 40 0.27 28.66 -3.00
N ASN A 41 1.50 28.85 -2.51
CA ASN A 41 2.14 30.17 -2.46
C ASN A 41 3.66 30.09 -2.58
N TRP A 42 4.16 29.06 -3.28
CA TRP A 42 5.59 28.85 -3.40
C TRP A 42 5.96 28.24 -4.75
N SER A 43 7.20 28.51 -5.17
CA SER A 43 7.84 27.87 -6.30
C SER A 43 9.22 27.38 -5.87
N GLY A 44 9.72 26.32 -6.51
CA GLY A 44 11.05 25.80 -6.25
C GLY A 44 11.16 24.31 -6.52
N GLN A 45 12.23 23.71 -5.99
CA GLN A 45 12.45 22.28 -6.15
C GLN A 45 11.61 21.47 -5.16
N PHE A 46 10.85 20.55 -5.72
CA PHE A 46 10.14 19.51 -5.01
C PHE A 46 10.84 18.17 -5.21
N GLN A 47 11.15 17.48 -4.11
CA GLN A 47 11.75 16.14 -4.15
C GLN A 47 10.76 15.12 -3.61
N MET A 48 10.51 14.07 -4.41
CA MET A 48 9.71 12.92 -4.02
C MET A 48 10.61 11.71 -3.88
N LYS A 49 10.59 11.08 -2.70
CA LYS A 49 11.25 9.79 -2.46
C LYS A 49 10.22 8.69 -2.28
N SER A 50 10.31 7.65 -3.10
CA SER A 50 9.49 6.44 -3.01
C SER A 50 10.39 5.24 -2.78
N SER A 51 10.20 4.51 -1.69
CA SER A 51 11.03 3.35 -1.36
C SER A 51 10.21 2.12 -0.94
N ILE A 52 10.91 0.99 -0.90
CA ILE A 52 10.52 -0.25 -0.25
C ILE A 52 11.55 -0.48 0.87
N ASP A 53 11.07 -0.57 2.12
CA ASP A 53 11.91 -0.79 3.29
C ASP A 53 11.77 -2.23 3.78
N GLY A 54 12.84 -3.02 3.68
CA GLY A 54 12.90 -4.40 4.13
C GLY A 54 13.27 -4.57 5.61
N ARG A 55 13.51 -3.46 6.33
CA ARG A 55 13.96 -3.45 7.73
C ARG A 55 12.81 -3.32 8.73
N VAL A 56 11.58 -3.58 8.29
CA VAL A 56 10.41 -3.53 9.17
C VAL A 56 10.53 -4.58 10.28
N ILE A 57 10.15 -4.17 11.49
CA ILE A 57 10.19 -5.00 12.70
C ILE A 57 8.80 -5.09 13.32
N ASN A 58 8.60 -6.11 14.16
CA ASN A 58 7.42 -6.23 15.00
C ASN A 58 7.63 -5.47 16.32
N GLY A 59 7.28 -4.19 16.36
CA GLY A 59 7.55 -3.31 17.50
C GLY A 59 6.34 -2.53 18.00
N LEU A 60 5.12 -2.91 17.63
CA LEU A 60 3.91 -2.15 17.93
C LEU A 60 3.21 -2.57 19.22
N VAL A 61 3.75 -3.55 19.94
CA VAL A 61 3.20 -4.06 21.21
C VAL A 61 4.25 -3.91 22.30
N GLU A 62 4.03 -2.94 23.20
CA GLU A 62 4.95 -2.61 24.31
C GLU A 62 5.25 -3.81 25.22
N SER A 63 4.26 -4.70 25.45
CA SER A 63 4.47 -5.90 26.28
C SER A 63 5.41 -6.93 25.66
N ASP A 64 5.75 -6.79 24.38
CA ASP A 64 6.53 -7.74 23.61
C ASP A 64 7.97 -7.24 23.37
N GLU A 65 8.38 -6.13 23.99
CA GLU A 65 9.69 -5.50 23.80
C GLU A 65 10.89 -6.42 24.09
N ASP A 66 10.73 -7.37 25.03
CA ASP A 66 11.77 -8.35 25.37
C ASP A 66 11.85 -9.53 24.36
N LEU A 67 10.91 -9.63 23.42
CA LEU A 67 10.88 -10.68 22.40
C LEU A 67 11.70 -10.26 21.17
N ASN A 68 12.14 -11.24 20.38
CA ASN A 68 12.75 -10.95 19.09
C ASN A 68 11.71 -10.33 18.15
N ASN A 69 11.98 -9.11 17.68
CA ASN A 69 11.11 -8.34 16.79
C ASN A 69 11.61 -8.27 15.34
N GLU A 70 12.83 -8.75 15.07
CA GLU A 70 13.39 -8.76 13.72
C GLU A 70 13.21 -10.14 13.08
N HIS A 71 12.27 -10.24 12.14
CA HIS A 71 11.89 -11.52 11.53
C HIS A 71 12.32 -11.69 10.07
N LEU A 72 12.96 -10.70 9.45
CA LEU A 72 13.30 -10.71 8.03
C LEU A 72 14.81 -10.69 7.81
N ASP A 73 15.27 -11.56 6.90
CA ASP A 73 16.59 -11.52 6.28
C ASP A 73 16.44 -10.86 4.89
N PRO A 74 17.12 -9.74 4.63
CA PRO A 74 17.20 -9.17 3.29
C PRO A 74 17.92 -10.12 2.33
N ILE A 75 17.36 -10.33 1.13
CA ILE A 75 17.90 -11.27 0.14
C ILE A 75 18.44 -10.55 -1.07
N ALA A 76 17.62 -9.70 -1.70
CA ALA A 76 17.99 -9.04 -2.94
C ALA A 76 17.14 -7.81 -3.19
N THR A 77 17.71 -6.90 -3.97
CA THR A 77 17.06 -5.74 -4.54
C THR A 77 17.44 -5.66 -6.02
N SER A 78 16.61 -4.98 -6.81
CA SER A 78 16.97 -4.60 -8.18
C SER A 78 15.91 -3.66 -8.75
N VAL A 79 16.22 -3.05 -9.89
CA VAL A 79 15.26 -2.34 -10.74
C VAL A 79 14.96 -3.18 -11.99
N ASP A 80 13.69 -3.24 -12.43
CA ASP A 80 13.32 -3.91 -13.68
C ASP A 80 13.65 -3.04 -14.93
N PRO A 81 13.55 -3.58 -16.16
CA PRO A 81 13.84 -2.80 -17.38
C PRO A 81 12.95 -1.57 -17.60
N ASN A 82 11.80 -1.47 -16.92
CA ASN A 82 10.90 -0.32 -16.98
C ASN A 82 11.19 0.70 -15.86
N GLY A 83 12.23 0.49 -15.06
CA GLY A 83 12.59 1.38 -13.96
C GLY A 83 11.85 1.09 -12.65
N ASN A 84 11.15 -0.04 -12.50
CA ASN A 84 10.37 -0.36 -11.30
C ASN A 84 11.25 -1.00 -10.20
N PRO A 85 11.32 -0.43 -8.98
CA PRO A 85 12.03 -1.05 -7.86
C PRO A 85 11.38 -2.34 -7.38
N TRP A 86 12.22 -3.31 -7.01
CA TRP A 86 11.82 -4.57 -6.38
C TRP A 86 12.77 -4.93 -5.24
N LEU A 87 12.20 -5.53 -4.18
CA LEU A 87 12.91 -6.00 -3.00
C LEU A 87 12.37 -7.38 -2.60
N LYS A 88 13.31 -8.28 -2.27
CA LYS A 88 13.06 -9.62 -1.77
C LYS A 88 13.65 -9.77 -0.38
N VAL A 89 12.81 -10.21 0.55
CA VAL A 89 13.20 -10.61 1.90
C VAL A 89 12.77 -12.05 2.13
N ARG A 90 13.33 -12.66 3.16
CA ARG A 90 12.93 -13.99 3.62
C ARG A 90 12.73 -14.00 5.11
N THR A 91 11.66 -14.61 5.60
CA THR A 91 11.47 -14.79 7.04
C THR A 91 12.61 -15.65 7.63
N LYS A 92 13.17 -15.25 8.78
CA LYS A 92 14.32 -15.92 9.42
C LYS A 92 14.06 -17.39 9.76
N GLN A 93 12.86 -17.73 10.20
CA GLN A 93 12.54 -19.09 10.69
C GLN A 93 11.87 -19.96 9.63
N SER A 94 10.69 -19.54 9.14
CA SER A 94 9.88 -20.34 8.21
C SER A 94 10.37 -20.28 6.76
N ARG A 95 11.40 -19.47 6.49
CA ARG A 95 12.03 -19.31 5.16
C ARG A 95 11.05 -18.95 4.04
N VAL A 96 9.91 -18.35 4.37
CA VAL A 96 8.96 -17.78 3.41
C VAL A 96 9.62 -16.58 2.75
N GLU A 97 9.64 -16.57 1.43
CA GLU A 97 10.12 -15.43 0.64
C GLU A 97 8.97 -14.45 0.45
N ILE A 98 9.27 -13.17 0.55
CA ILE A 98 8.32 -12.07 0.36
C ILE A 98 8.96 -11.11 -0.63
N ASP A 99 8.24 -10.86 -1.71
CA ASP A 99 8.67 -10.06 -2.84
C ASP A 99 7.73 -8.88 -3.02
N VAL A 100 8.31 -7.68 -2.99
CA VAL A 100 7.59 -6.42 -3.18
C VAL A 100 8.14 -5.73 -4.41
N ALA A 101 7.27 -5.39 -5.35
CA ALA A 101 7.60 -4.54 -6.49
C ALA A 101 6.75 -3.27 -6.44
N THR A 102 7.27 -2.16 -6.97
CA THR A 102 6.52 -0.90 -7.03
C THR A 102 6.73 -0.17 -8.35
N ARG A 103 5.68 0.48 -8.87
CA ARG A 103 5.75 1.45 -9.98
C ARG A 103 5.29 2.79 -9.48
N THR A 104 6.09 3.83 -9.71
CA THR A 104 5.77 5.20 -9.32
C THR A 104 5.71 6.08 -10.56
N ASN A 105 4.56 6.72 -10.79
CA ASN A 105 4.38 7.70 -11.86
C ASN A 105 4.12 9.07 -11.22
N ILE A 106 4.68 10.13 -11.81
CA ILE A 106 4.48 11.50 -11.35
C ILE A 106 4.00 12.36 -12.51
N THR A 107 3.02 13.22 -12.24
CA THR A 107 2.52 14.22 -13.18
C THR A 107 2.55 15.60 -12.55
N ILE A 108 2.79 16.63 -13.35
CA ILE A 108 2.63 18.04 -12.98
C ILE A 108 1.53 18.60 -13.86
N ASN A 109 0.46 19.12 -13.25
CA ASN A 109 -0.71 19.65 -13.95
C ASN A 109 -1.31 18.66 -14.97
N GLY A 110 -1.24 17.36 -14.65
CA GLY A 110 -1.72 16.27 -15.50
C GLY A 110 -0.77 15.82 -16.62
N VAL A 111 0.40 16.46 -16.77
CA VAL A 111 1.44 16.06 -17.73
C VAL A 111 2.47 15.17 -17.03
N SER A 112 2.76 14.00 -17.59
CA SER A 112 3.78 13.08 -17.06
C SER A 112 5.15 13.74 -16.99
N SER A 113 5.84 13.57 -15.86
CA SER A 113 7.22 14.00 -15.73
C SER A 113 8.13 13.09 -16.55
N GLU A 114 9.06 13.69 -17.30
CA GLU A 114 10.13 12.98 -18.02
C GLU A 114 11.43 12.89 -17.19
N GLN A 115 11.43 13.41 -15.95
CA GLN A 115 12.61 13.37 -15.08
C GLN A 115 12.93 11.94 -14.67
N ALA A 116 14.13 11.48 -15.02
CA ALA A 116 14.61 10.17 -14.63
C ALA A 116 14.84 10.13 -13.11
N PRO A 117 14.33 9.11 -12.39
CA PRO A 117 14.58 8.99 -10.96
C PRO A 117 16.02 8.56 -10.66
N GLU A 118 16.59 9.11 -9.60
CA GLU A 118 17.83 8.61 -9.01
C GLU A 118 17.51 7.40 -8.14
N THR A 119 18.13 6.26 -8.42
CA THR A 119 17.93 5.02 -7.64
C THR A 119 18.94 4.95 -6.50
N HIS A 120 18.44 4.64 -5.30
CA HIS A 120 19.25 4.33 -4.12
C HIS A 120 18.94 2.91 -3.69
N GLU A 121 19.98 2.08 -3.56
CA GLU A 121 19.84 0.64 -3.35
C GLU A 121 20.87 0.14 -2.33
N SER A 122 20.39 -0.67 -1.39
CA SER A 122 21.14 -1.53 -0.48
C SER A 122 20.46 -2.90 -0.46
N SER A 123 21.06 -3.90 0.18
CA SER A 123 20.48 -5.25 0.24
C SER A 123 19.10 -5.31 0.92
N ASP A 124 18.78 -4.32 1.74
CA ASP A 124 17.60 -4.25 2.63
C ASP A 124 16.65 -3.09 2.32
N GLN A 125 16.98 -2.24 1.36
CA GLN A 125 16.14 -1.12 0.95
C GLN A 125 16.43 -0.78 -0.50
N ILE A 126 15.36 -0.44 -1.23
CA ILE A 126 15.48 0.14 -2.56
C ILE A 126 14.50 1.29 -2.69
N GLY A 127 14.91 2.37 -3.33
CA GLY A 127 14.04 3.51 -3.58
C GLY A 127 14.52 4.40 -4.69
N GLN A 128 13.66 5.33 -5.05
CA GLN A 128 13.86 6.27 -6.13
C GLN A 128 13.52 7.68 -5.66
N THR A 129 14.38 8.63 -6.01
CA THR A 129 14.18 10.05 -5.77
C THR A 129 13.98 10.76 -7.11
N THR A 130 12.91 11.53 -7.22
CA THR A 130 12.67 12.40 -8.40
C THR A 130 12.60 13.84 -7.92
N THR A 131 13.41 14.70 -8.54
CA THR A 131 13.40 16.14 -8.31
C THR A 131 12.64 16.82 -9.44
N LEU A 132 11.72 17.71 -9.10
CA LEU A 132 10.88 18.45 -10.03
C LEU A 132 10.97 19.94 -9.71
N ASP A 133 11.00 20.78 -10.72
CA ASP A 133 10.74 22.21 -10.55
C ASP A 133 9.22 22.42 -10.55
N VAL A 134 8.72 23.06 -9.50
CA VAL A 134 7.28 23.30 -9.26
C VAL A 134 7.06 24.80 -9.16
N ALA A 135 6.09 25.32 -9.89
CA ALA A 135 5.64 26.69 -9.81
C ALA A 135 4.50 26.84 -8.79
N GLU A 136 4.23 28.09 -8.39
CA GLU A 136 3.05 28.40 -7.58
C GLU A 136 1.78 27.98 -8.33
N GLU A 137 0.81 27.43 -7.60
CA GLU A 137 -0.43 26.79 -8.07
C GLU A 137 -0.26 25.49 -8.85
N ASP A 138 0.97 25.01 -9.08
CA ASP A 138 1.16 23.70 -9.70
C ASP A 138 0.60 22.59 -8.81
N THR A 139 0.01 21.60 -9.47
CA THR A 139 -0.47 20.37 -8.86
C THR A 139 0.41 19.20 -9.27
N VAL A 140 1.16 18.66 -8.32
CA VAL A 140 1.95 17.43 -8.48
C VAL A 140 1.10 16.25 -8.03
N ALA A 141 0.86 15.28 -8.92
CA ALA A 141 0.19 14.03 -8.58
C ALA A 141 1.14 12.84 -8.72
N ILE A 142 1.31 12.10 -7.62
CA ILE A 142 2.17 10.94 -7.47
C ILE A 142 1.28 9.72 -7.34
N GLN A 143 1.45 8.73 -8.22
CA GLN A 143 0.74 7.45 -8.17
C GLN A 143 1.74 6.33 -7.98
N LYS A 144 1.60 5.61 -6.86
CA LYS A 144 2.39 4.42 -6.54
C LYS A 144 1.49 3.19 -6.55
N ILE A 145 1.84 2.21 -7.38
CA ILE A 145 1.23 0.89 -7.37
C ILE A 145 2.25 -0.07 -6.80
N ALA A 146 1.84 -0.87 -5.83
CA ALA A 146 2.66 -1.92 -5.23
C ALA A 146 2.05 -3.29 -5.50
N ALA A 147 2.90 -4.29 -5.71
CA ALA A 147 2.51 -5.69 -5.67
C ALA A 147 3.30 -6.43 -4.59
N VAL A 148 2.63 -7.29 -3.83
CA VAL A 148 3.23 -8.14 -2.81
C VAL A 148 2.90 -9.59 -3.12
N PHE A 149 3.93 -10.42 -3.28
CA PHE A 149 3.81 -11.87 -3.44
C PHE A 149 4.70 -12.58 -2.42
N THR A 150 4.36 -13.82 -2.14
CA THR A 150 5.12 -14.70 -1.27
C THR A 150 5.39 -16.04 -1.93
N SER A 151 6.38 -16.77 -1.44
CA SER A 151 6.64 -18.14 -1.91
C SER A 151 5.51 -19.14 -1.56
N ARG A 152 4.45 -18.70 -0.86
CA ARG A 152 3.25 -19.49 -0.56
C ARG A 152 2.11 -19.27 -1.55
N ASP A 153 2.22 -18.28 -2.44
CA ASP A 153 1.14 -18.00 -3.37
C ASP A 153 0.97 -19.16 -4.37
N PRO A 154 -0.26 -19.60 -4.65
CA PRO A 154 -0.50 -20.68 -5.59
C PRO A 154 -0.34 -20.20 -7.04
N ALA A 155 -0.03 -21.14 -7.93
CA ALA A 155 0.01 -20.91 -9.39
C ALA A 155 0.98 -19.81 -9.86
N ILE A 156 2.07 -19.59 -9.12
CA ILE A 156 3.21 -18.79 -9.55
C ILE A 156 4.47 -19.66 -9.67
N SER A 157 5.38 -19.31 -10.58
CA SER A 157 6.68 -19.99 -10.69
C SER A 157 7.66 -19.53 -9.61
N GLU A 158 7.69 -18.22 -9.36
CA GLU A 158 8.57 -17.56 -8.39
C GLU A 158 7.94 -16.22 -8.00
N SER A 159 8.02 -15.83 -6.72
CA SER A 159 7.31 -14.68 -6.16
C SER A 159 7.83 -13.35 -6.68
N GLY A 160 9.14 -13.21 -6.90
CA GLY A 160 9.75 -12.03 -7.49
C GLY A 160 9.29 -11.77 -8.92
N LEU A 161 9.26 -12.81 -9.77
CA LEU A 161 8.74 -12.74 -11.12
C LEU A 161 7.26 -12.33 -11.14
N ALA A 162 6.45 -12.91 -10.25
CA ALA A 162 5.03 -12.59 -10.12
C ALA A 162 4.81 -11.13 -9.68
N ALA A 163 5.54 -10.64 -8.68
CA ALA A 163 5.42 -9.27 -8.18
C ALA A 163 5.77 -8.23 -9.27
N ARG A 164 6.89 -8.43 -9.97
CA ARG A 164 7.31 -7.53 -11.06
C ARG A 164 6.32 -7.53 -12.21
N ALA A 165 5.87 -8.72 -12.63
CA ALA A 165 4.87 -8.84 -13.70
C ALA A 165 3.54 -8.18 -13.30
N ALA A 166 3.09 -8.32 -12.05
CA ALA A 166 1.86 -7.71 -11.57
C ALA A 166 1.91 -6.18 -11.62
N VAL A 167 3.03 -5.58 -11.21
CA VAL A 167 3.23 -4.13 -11.28
C VAL A 167 3.34 -3.63 -12.72
N ALA A 168 4.14 -4.30 -13.56
CA ALA A 168 4.33 -3.92 -14.95
C ALA A 168 3.00 -3.92 -15.73
N ASN A 169 2.16 -4.94 -15.49
CA ASN A 169 0.87 -5.11 -16.17
C ASN A 169 -0.31 -4.43 -15.47
N ALA A 170 -0.11 -3.85 -14.28
CA ALA A 170 -1.19 -3.17 -13.58
C ALA A 170 -1.70 -1.99 -14.42
N PRO A 171 -3.02 -1.76 -14.49
CA PRO A 171 -3.56 -0.55 -15.10
C PRO A 171 -3.25 0.68 -14.23
N ASP A 172 -3.64 1.87 -14.70
CA ASP A 172 -3.48 3.10 -13.93
C ASP A 172 -4.27 3.08 -12.60
N PHE A 173 -3.89 3.98 -11.69
CA PHE A 173 -4.50 4.07 -10.35
C PHE A 173 -6.03 4.25 -10.42
N LYS A 174 -6.52 5.10 -11.33
CA LYS A 174 -7.95 5.39 -11.49
C LYS A 174 -8.73 4.14 -11.90
N THR A 175 -8.17 3.34 -12.79
CA THR A 175 -8.77 2.08 -13.25
C THR A 175 -8.76 1.03 -12.16
N LEU A 176 -7.65 0.88 -11.42
CA LEU A 176 -7.59 0.02 -10.24
C LEU A 176 -8.60 0.44 -9.17
N LEU A 177 -8.75 1.75 -8.91
CA LEU A 177 -9.70 2.25 -7.92
C LEU A 177 -11.15 1.98 -8.33
N ARG A 178 -11.48 2.12 -9.63
CA ARG A 178 -12.81 1.77 -10.16
C ARG A 178 -13.11 0.28 -9.97
N SER A 179 -12.19 -0.61 -10.35
CA SER A 179 -12.39 -2.06 -10.18
C SER A 179 -12.39 -2.49 -8.71
N HIS A 180 -11.63 -1.82 -7.85
CA HIS A 180 -11.68 -1.99 -6.40
C HIS A 180 -13.06 -1.63 -5.84
N SER A 181 -13.59 -0.48 -6.25
CA SER A 181 -14.90 0.01 -5.78
C SER A 181 -16.03 -0.89 -6.24
N ALA A 182 -16.00 -1.36 -7.50
CA ALA A 182 -16.98 -2.31 -8.03
C ALA A 182 -16.94 -3.66 -7.28
N ALA A 183 -15.75 -4.13 -6.89
CA ALA A 183 -15.62 -5.34 -6.09
C ALA A 183 -16.25 -5.17 -4.69
N TRP A 184 -16.10 -3.99 -4.08
CA TRP A 184 -16.78 -3.67 -2.83
C TRP A 184 -18.30 -3.55 -2.98
N GLU A 185 -18.78 -2.95 -4.05
CA GLU A 185 -20.21 -2.82 -4.31
C GLU A 185 -20.89 -4.19 -4.38
N LEU A 186 -20.27 -5.18 -5.03
CA LEU A 186 -20.77 -6.56 -5.07
C LEU A 186 -20.81 -7.23 -3.69
N LEU A 187 -19.87 -6.91 -2.80
CA LEU A 187 -19.89 -7.40 -1.42
C LEU A 187 -21.00 -6.73 -0.61
N TRP A 188 -21.14 -5.42 -0.72
CA TRP A 188 -22.20 -4.67 -0.03
C TRP A 188 -23.60 -5.12 -0.46
N GLN A 189 -23.82 -5.37 -1.76
CA GLN A 189 -25.10 -5.91 -2.24
C GLN A 189 -25.49 -7.25 -1.59
N ARG A 190 -24.52 -8.03 -1.10
CA ARG A 190 -24.76 -9.34 -0.48
C ARG A 190 -24.77 -9.30 1.03
N CYS A 191 -24.05 -8.36 1.64
CA CYS A 191 -23.72 -8.40 3.05
C CYS A 191 -24.16 -7.15 3.83
N ASP A 192 -24.69 -6.12 3.15
CA ASP A 192 -25.19 -4.93 3.85
C ASP A 192 -26.38 -5.29 4.74
N VAL A 193 -26.41 -4.67 5.92
CA VAL A 193 -27.49 -4.80 6.90
C VAL A 193 -28.04 -3.40 7.12
N ALA A 194 -29.18 -3.11 6.53
CA ALA A 194 -29.90 -1.87 6.72
C ALA A 194 -30.78 -1.97 7.98
N LEU A 195 -30.64 -1.01 8.89
CA LEU A 195 -31.46 -0.91 10.09
C LEU A 195 -32.69 -0.05 9.76
N GLU A 196 -33.89 -0.60 9.96
CA GLU A 196 -35.15 0.11 9.64
C GLU A 196 -35.39 1.30 10.58
N ASP A 197 -35.12 1.13 11.89
CA ASP A 197 -35.35 2.14 12.93
C ASP A 197 -34.04 2.62 13.61
N GLY A 198 -32.88 2.34 13.01
CA GLY A 198 -31.58 2.71 13.56
C GLY A 198 -31.20 4.16 13.22
N ASP A 199 -30.58 4.87 14.16
CA ASP A 199 -29.95 6.15 13.83
C ASP A 199 -28.74 5.97 12.90
N VAL A 200 -28.31 7.08 12.30
CA VAL A 200 -27.21 7.11 11.32
C VAL A 200 -25.90 6.58 11.92
N ASP A 201 -25.66 6.85 13.21
CA ASP A 201 -24.44 6.45 13.90
C ASP A 201 -24.39 4.93 14.11
N THR A 202 -25.51 4.35 14.52
CA THR A 202 -25.68 2.90 14.69
C THR A 202 -25.51 2.19 13.35
N GLN A 203 -26.13 2.71 12.29
CA GLN A 203 -25.98 2.17 10.94
C GLN A 203 -24.52 2.21 10.47
N LEU A 204 -23.80 3.29 10.77
CA LEU A 204 -22.37 3.43 10.46
C LEU A 204 -21.53 2.42 11.22
N ILE A 205 -21.77 2.22 12.52
CA ILE A 205 -21.05 1.25 13.35
C ILE A 205 -21.25 -0.18 12.84
N VAL A 206 -22.48 -0.55 12.47
CA VAL A 206 -22.76 -1.88 11.88
C VAL A 206 -21.98 -2.05 10.58
N ARG A 207 -22.03 -1.05 9.68
CA ARG A 207 -21.27 -1.09 8.43
C ARG A 207 -19.76 -1.08 8.67
N LEU A 208 -19.25 -0.41 9.70
CA LEU A 208 -17.83 -0.46 10.05
C LEU A 208 -17.40 -1.88 10.48
N HIS A 209 -18.19 -2.57 11.30
CA HIS A 209 -17.91 -3.95 11.68
C HIS A 209 -18.00 -4.89 10.47
N LEU A 210 -19.00 -4.74 9.62
CA LEU A 210 -19.13 -5.52 8.38
C LEU A 210 -17.95 -5.27 7.44
N PHE A 211 -17.50 -4.02 7.32
CA PHE A 211 -16.32 -3.67 6.52
C PHE A 211 -15.08 -4.42 7.00
N HIS A 212 -14.78 -4.40 8.31
CA HIS A 212 -13.65 -5.13 8.87
C HIS A 212 -13.79 -6.65 8.73
N LEU A 213 -14.99 -7.18 8.93
CA LEU A 213 -15.28 -8.60 8.73
C LEU A 213 -14.99 -9.02 7.28
N LEU A 214 -15.45 -8.25 6.30
CA LEU A 214 -15.25 -8.55 4.87
C LEU A 214 -13.78 -8.41 4.42
N GLN A 215 -13.00 -7.56 5.08
CA GLN A 215 -11.55 -7.48 4.83
C GLN A 215 -10.82 -8.74 5.30
N MET A 216 -11.27 -9.33 6.43
CA MET A 216 -10.63 -10.49 7.04
C MET A 216 -11.15 -11.82 6.47
N ALA A 217 -12.47 -12.00 6.39
CA ALA A 217 -13.14 -13.16 5.81
C ALA A 217 -13.25 -13.03 4.28
N SER A 218 -12.10 -12.89 3.64
CA SER A 218 -12.01 -12.62 2.21
C SER A 218 -12.24 -13.87 1.36
N ALA A 219 -12.80 -13.69 0.15
CA ALA A 219 -12.88 -14.77 -0.82
C ALA A 219 -11.50 -15.35 -1.21
N HIS A 220 -10.43 -14.58 -1.01
CA HIS A 220 -9.05 -14.99 -1.30
C HIS A 220 -8.49 -15.98 -0.29
N THR A 221 -9.08 -16.09 0.90
CA THR A 221 -8.65 -17.07 1.92
C THR A 221 -9.45 -18.36 1.88
N ARG A 222 -10.49 -18.46 1.03
CA ARG A 222 -11.40 -19.62 0.96
C ARG A 222 -10.72 -20.97 0.78
N ASN A 223 -9.62 -21.00 0.02
CA ASN A 223 -8.90 -22.24 -0.30
C ASN A 223 -7.58 -22.35 0.47
N LEU A 224 -7.34 -21.47 1.42
CA LEU A 224 -6.16 -21.50 2.27
C LEU A 224 -6.50 -22.21 3.58
N ASP A 225 -5.55 -22.97 4.10
CA ASP A 225 -5.64 -23.56 5.45
C ASP A 225 -5.34 -22.48 6.51
N VAL A 226 -6.26 -21.53 6.65
CA VAL A 226 -6.15 -20.38 7.55
C VAL A 226 -7.47 -20.14 8.28
N GLY A 227 -7.38 -19.76 9.55
CA GLY A 227 -8.53 -19.35 10.35
C GLY A 227 -8.72 -17.82 10.40
N THR A 228 -9.70 -17.40 11.20
CA THR A 228 -9.98 -16.00 11.51
C THR A 228 -9.06 -15.53 12.63
N LEU A 229 -8.28 -14.47 12.37
CA LEU A 229 -7.33 -13.92 13.32
C LEU A 229 -8.05 -13.05 14.37
N ALA A 230 -7.65 -13.12 15.65
CA ALA A 230 -8.29 -12.37 16.74
C ALA A 230 -8.42 -10.86 16.51
N ARG A 231 -7.47 -10.29 15.75
CA ARG A 231 -7.38 -8.87 15.42
C ARG A 231 -7.30 -8.63 13.92
N GLY A 232 -7.72 -9.59 13.09
CA GLY A 232 -7.50 -9.53 11.64
C GLY A 232 -6.03 -9.27 11.29
N LEU A 233 -5.79 -8.52 10.22
CA LEU A 233 -4.47 -8.05 9.80
C LEU A 233 -4.28 -6.54 10.10
N THR A 234 -4.75 -6.09 11.28
CA THR A 234 -4.75 -4.66 11.65
C THR A 234 -3.70 -4.27 12.67
N GLY A 235 -2.84 -5.20 13.10
CA GLY A 235 -1.77 -4.94 14.07
C GLY A 235 -1.09 -6.22 14.55
N GLU A 236 -0.14 -6.06 15.45
CA GLU A 236 0.73 -7.14 15.93
C GLU A 236 0.18 -7.85 17.18
N ALA A 237 -0.75 -7.23 17.90
CA ALA A 237 -1.35 -7.81 19.10
C ALA A 237 -1.96 -9.19 18.81
N TYR A 238 -1.72 -10.15 19.71
CA TYR A 238 -2.04 -11.57 19.55
C TYR A 238 -1.30 -12.30 18.42
N HIS A 239 -0.29 -11.70 17.78
CA HIS A 239 0.60 -12.31 16.78
C HIS A 239 -0.10 -13.00 15.60
N GLY A 240 -1.33 -12.59 15.28
CA GLY A 240 -2.14 -13.29 14.27
C GLY A 240 -2.59 -14.69 14.71
N HIS A 241 -2.63 -14.99 16.02
CA HIS A 241 -3.19 -16.23 16.52
C HIS A 241 -4.71 -16.29 16.36
N ILE A 242 -5.20 -17.52 16.23
CA ILE A 242 -6.61 -17.87 16.11
C ILE A 242 -7.06 -18.39 17.48
N PHE A 243 -8.24 -17.93 17.91
CA PHE A 243 -8.89 -18.36 19.14
C PHE A 243 -10.23 -19.02 18.83
N TRP A 244 -10.84 -19.63 19.84
CA TRP A 244 -12.11 -20.36 19.77
C TRP A 244 -13.32 -19.45 19.54
#